data_AF-A0A0W0S4G6-F1
#
_entry.id   AF-A0A0W0S4G6-F1
#
_cell.length_a   1.000
_cell.length_b   1.000
_cell.length_c   1.000
_cell.angle_alpha   90.00
_cell.angle_beta   90.00
_cell.angle_gamma   90.00
#
_symmetry.space_group_name_H-M   'P 1'
#
loop_
_entity.id
_entity.type
_entity.pdbx_description
1 polymer ?
#
loop_
_entity_poly.entity_id
_entity_poly.type
_entity_poly.pdbx_seq_one_letter_code
_entity_poly.pdbx_strand_id
1 'polypeptide(L)'
;MKFFVTLISVVVSLFSSNTWAQPGPSLFIATYPQKLTVSYGANHQPVQLQYTIVSNLPGKSQTLSKFEFASRTPNSRIIVSSITNTCQSVLQPQGPKGVCTVNVNVQVSGIQYPSHSALPIAPYHLQFTYGSGRGTTMVSKPINFQFATGASIPTAARTFTFKNYCNYAVWLGISGGATNSIKPVIAKDLQSCKDTVRSSDCYPGSTCVPVGSGVNHCFWKNPVPTGGNYQLAKNGSATVSFPVYDNGIDAQWSGGVAGRTNCTSTGCDTGDCNGGAASGHNGACKVATGFNAPVSTAEFTLLGALPLVYSNTAQGNTDVDTYDVTVINGVTTPISMKPANGVWGGRAKPYRCGVPGASTNTQSSAACEWSSFNPPNSKAYLWVKFQSSAIENECLNTNCTQGKSCGASFNPGSGGKVVKNVCGQALGFWTADAFCAKDATFQDSRIGVNCSARLASPDSQYTQAQLYGCSTGIFKNSCYTTGAVSGSCCGCVDWNTLGINVPAPPITQSCNGIKTENWVTVSQPKLEWLKDACSNAYVYPYDDASSTFTCQKLNSQDINQVNYVISFCPQT
;
A
#
# COMPACT_ATOMS: atom_id res chain seq x y z
N MET A 1 9.92 -39.27 66.90
CA MET A 1 8.98 -38.63 67.84
C MET A 1 8.38 -37.41 67.13
N LYS A 2 7.05 -37.42 66.90
CA LYS A 2 6.21 -36.48 66.09
C LYS A 2 6.31 -36.66 64.55
N PHE A 3 5.58 -37.64 63.97
CA PHE A 3 4.23 -37.60 63.32
C PHE A 3 4.21 -36.90 61.94
N PHE A 4 4.36 -37.69 60.84
CA PHE A 4 3.37 -38.15 59.82
C PHE A 4 2.92 -37.05 58.84
N VAL A 5 3.35 -37.03 57.55
CA VAL A 5 2.98 -37.87 56.38
C VAL A 5 1.47 -37.98 56.18
N THR A 6 0.93 -37.42 55.09
CA THR A 6 -0.16 -38.05 54.35
C THR A 6 -0.24 -37.54 52.90
N LEU A 7 -0.33 -38.50 51.97
CA LEU A 7 -0.86 -38.38 50.62
C LEU A 7 -2.06 -39.36 50.55
N ILE A 8 -3.03 -39.08 49.66
CA ILE A 8 -4.07 -39.99 49.10
C ILE A 8 -5.54 -39.82 49.61
N SER A 9 -6.32 -39.20 48.70
CA SER A 9 -7.62 -39.59 48.11
C SER A 9 -9.00 -39.49 48.80
N VAL A 10 -9.83 -38.64 48.15
CA VAL A 10 -11.19 -38.81 47.58
C VAL A 10 -12.39 -39.30 48.45
N VAL A 11 -13.46 -38.49 48.39
CA VAL A 11 -14.92 -38.80 48.28
C VAL A 11 -15.80 -38.19 49.40
N VAL A 12 -16.64 -37.23 48.96
CA VAL A 12 -17.96 -36.81 49.45
C VAL A 12 -18.06 -36.15 50.84
N SER A 13 -18.35 -34.85 50.82
CA SER A 13 -19.24 -34.22 51.80
C SER A 13 -20.10 -33.16 51.10
N LEU A 14 -21.38 -33.49 51.00
CA LEU A 14 -22.48 -32.57 50.78
C LEU A 14 -22.64 -31.67 52.03
N PHE A 15 -22.94 -30.39 51.77
CA PHE A 15 -23.46 -29.36 52.67
C PHE A 15 -22.62 -28.97 53.91
N SER A 16 -21.94 -27.83 53.80
CA SER A 16 -22.19 -26.73 54.74
C SER A 16 -21.98 -25.38 54.05
N SER A 17 -23.03 -24.58 54.12
CA SER A 17 -23.15 -23.19 53.73
C SER A 17 -22.22 -22.29 54.53
N ASN A 18 -21.46 -21.43 53.85
CA ASN A 18 -21.47 -19.98 54.04
C ASN A 18 -20.23 -19.37 53.38
N THR A 19 -20.30 -19.20 52.07
CA THR A 19 -19.64 -18.08 51.41
C THR A 19 -20.76 -17.28 50.78
N TRP A 20 -20.96 -16.05 51.26
CA TRP A 20 -21.81 -15.08 50.59
C TRP A 20 -21.24 -14.89 49.18
N ALA A 21 -21.80 -15.63 48.21
CA ALA A 21 -21.58 -15.36 46.81
C ALA A 21 -22.13 -13.95 46.58
N GLN A 22 -21.24 -12.98 46.39
CA GLN A 22 -21.60 -11.67 45.88
C GLN A 22 -22.50 -11.92 44.66
N PRO A 23 -23.75 -11.42 44.63
CA PRO A 23 -24.62 -11.63 43.49
C PRO A 23 -23.90 -11.06 42.27
N GLY A 24 -23.53 -11.94 41.34
CA GLY A 24 -22.90 -11.51 40.09
C GLY A 24 -23.78 -10.47 39.40
N PRO A 25 -23.19 -9.53 38.64
CA PRO A 25 -23.98 -8.50 37.97
C PRO A 25 -25.05 -9.15 37.08
N SER A 26 -26.27 -8.66 37.18
CA SER A 26 -27.44 -9.17 36.46
C SER A 26 -27.38 -8.95 34.94
N LEU A 27 -26.46 -8.08 34.48
CA LEU A 27 -26.19 -7.84 33.06
C LEU A 27 -24.67 -7.77 32.81
N PHE A 28 -24.27 -8.05 31.58
CA PHE A 28 -22.93 -7.80 31.05
C PHE A 28 -23.00 -6.77 29.92
N ILE A 29 -21.97 -5.92 29.82
CA ILE A 29 -21.79 -4.98 28.69
C ILE A 29 -20.43 -5.26 28.05
N ALA A 30 -20.43 -5.49 26.75
CA ALA A 30 -19.24 -5.52 25.93
C ALA A 30 -19.23 -4.34 24.96
N THR A 31 -18.03 -3.85 24.63
CA THR A 31 -17.83 -2.77 23.65
C THR A 31 -16.71 -3.17 22.70
N TYR A 32 -16.88 -2.83 21.42
CA TYR A 32 -15.86 -3.00 20.40
C TYR A 32 -15.90 -1.80 19.44
N PRO A 33 -14.75 -1.14 19.17
CA PRO A 33 -13.43 -1.34 19.78
C PRO A 33 -13.31 -0.73 21.20
N GLN A 34 -12.32 -1.16 22.00
CA GLN A 34 -12.07 -0.62 23.35
C GLN A 34 -11.21 0.67 23.36
N LYS A 35 -10.57 0.98 22.24
CA LYS A 35 -9.76 2.19 22.03
C LYS A 35 -10.05 2.73 20.64
N LEU A 36 -10.05 4.05 20.51
CA LEU A 36 -10.20 4.74 19.24
C LEU A 36 -9.14 5.84 19.15
N THR A 37 -8.41 5.88 18.03
CA THR A 37 -7.53 7.01 17.72
C THR A 37 -8.18 7.89 16.68
N VAL A 38 -8.33 9.16 17.05
CA VAL A 38 -8.84 10.21 16.17
C VAL A 38 -7.69 10.68 15.29
N SER A 39 -7.87 10.53 13.97
CA SER A 39 -6.89 10.89 12.97
C SER A 39 -6.48 12.37 13.06
N TYR A 40 -5.22 12.66 12.73
CA TYR A 40 -4.74 14.02 12.70
C TYR A 40 -5.54 14.82 11.67
N GLY A 41 -6.01 15.99 12.09
CA GLY A 41 -6.78 16.92 11.27
C GLY A 41 -8.21 16.48 10.91
N ALA A 42 -8.69 15.34 11.43
CA ALA A 42 -10.09 14.92 11.31
C ALA A 42 -11.06 16.07 11.64
N ASN A 43 -12.05 16.30 10.80
CA ASN A 43 -13.05 17.35 11.00
C ASN A 43 -14.45 16.74 11.04
N HIS A 44 -15.09 16.73 12.21
CA HIS A 44 -16.43 16.15 12.43
C HIS A 44 -16.60 14.73 11.86
N GLN A 45 -15.56 13.90 11.96
CA GLN A 45 -15.59 12.54 11.43
C GLN A 45 -16.64 11.71 12.17
N PRO A 46 -17.61 11.09 11.46
CA PRO A 46 -18.61 10.26 12.10
C PRO A 46 -17.99 8.94 12.55
N VAL A 47 -18.24 8.55 13.80
CA VAL A 47 -17.81 7.28 14.38
C VAL A 47 -19.03 6.61 14.97
N GLN A 48 -19.24 5.35 14.59
CA GLN A 48 -20.27 4.51 15.18
C GLN A 48 -19.62 3.52 16.15
N LEU A 49 -20.02 3.59 17.41
CA LEU A 49 -19.61 2.66 18.45
C LEU A 49 -20.75 1.70 18.74
N GLN A 50 -20.42 0.41 18.87
CA GLN A 50 -21.40 -0.62 19.18
C GLN A 50 -21.13 -1.23 20.56
N TYR A 51 -22.19 -1.31 21.36
CA TYR A 51 -22.20 -1.96 22.66
C TYR A 51 -23.21 -3.10 22.65
N THR A 52 -22.82 -4.24 23.20
CA THR A 52 -23.70 -5.40 23.37
C THR A 52 -24.00 -5.57 24.84
N ILE A 53 -25.28 -5.56 25.19
CA ILE A 53 -25.78 -5.78 26.54
C ILE A 53 -26.41 -7.17 26.61
N VAL A 54 -26.00 -7.98 27.58
CA VAL A 54 -26.47 -9.35 27.75
C VAL A 54 -27.08 -9.53 29.14
N SER A 55 -28.28 -10.08 29.21
CA SER A 55 -28.93 -10.48 30.45
C SER A 55 -28.34 -11.78 30.96
N ASN A 56 -27.94 -11.80 32.22
CA ASN A 56 -27.47 -13.00 32.91
C ASN A 56 -28.50 -13.53 33.93
N LEU A 57 -29.75 -13.05 33.86
CA LEU A 57 -30.80 -13.47 34.78
C LEU A 57 -31.72 -14.50 34.12
N PRO A 58 -31.78 -15.74 34.63
CA PRO A 58 -32.77 -16.71 34.21
C PRO A 58 -34.18 -16.24 34.57
N GLY A 59 -35.11 -16.34 33.61
CA GLY A 59 -36.55 -16.10 33.84
C GLY A 59 -36.97 -14.67 34.21
N LYS A 60 -36.07 -13.68 34.22
CA LYS A 60 -36.41 -12.28 34.55
C LYS A 60 -35.93 -11.29 33.50
N SER A 61 -36.87 -10.53 32.94
CA SER A 61 -36.58 -9.40 32.05
C SER A 61 -36.08 -8.19 32.84
N GLN A 62 -35.32 -7.32 32.18
CA GLN A 62 -34.79 -6.08 32.74
C GLN A 62 -35.28 -4.89 31.93
N THR A 63 -35.96 -3.94 32.57
CA THR A 63 -36.25 -2.65 31.93
C THR A 63 -34.97 -1.84 31.82
N LEU A 64 -34.67 -1.29 30.63
CA LEU A 64 -33.51 -0.44 30.38
C LEU A 64 -33.96 0.98 30.02
N SER A 65 -33.32 2.00 30.59
CA SER A 65 -33.65 3.41 30.33
C SER A 65 -32.44 4.32 30.52
N LYS A 66 -32.58 5.60 30.15
CA LYS A 66 -31.57 6.66 30.39
C LYS A 66 -30.19 6.32 29.80
N PHE A 67 -30.16 5.86 28.56
CA PHE A 67 -28.90 5.67 27.85
C PHE A 67 -28.20 7.01 27.65
N GLU A 68 -26.97 7.09 28.10
CA GLU A 68 -26.12 8.27 27.97
C GLU A 68 -24.70 7.84 27.64
N PHE A 69 -24.01 8.64 26.84
CA PHE A 69 -22.61 8.45 26.52
C PHE A 69 -21.82 9.66 27.00
N ALA A 70 -21.07 9.50 28.09
CA ALA A 70 -20.52 10.62 28.83
C ALA A 70 -19.09 10.38 29.31
N SER A 71 -18.40 11.47 29.61
CA SER A 71 -17.08 11.50 30.24
C SER A 71 -17.11 12.39 31.48
N ARG A 72 -16.30 12.06 32.49
CA ARG A 72 -16.06 12.96 33.63
C ARG A 72 -15.30 14.22 33.22
N THR A 73 -14.51 14.13 32.15
CA THR A 73 -13.77 15.26 31.57
C THR A 73 -14.16 15.38 30.09
N PRO A 74 -15.34 15.94 29.77
CA PRO A 74 -15.80 16.07 28.40
C PRO A 74 -14.77 16.80 27.54
N ASN A 75 -14.51 16.25 26.36
CA ASN A 75 -13.66 16.88 25.37
C ASN A 75 -14.55 17.48 24.28
N SER A 76 -14.42 18.79 24.04
CA SER A 76 -15.22 19.50 23.03
C SER A 76 -15.03 18.98 21.61
N ARG A 77 -14.01 18.16 21.38
CA ARG A 77 -13.74 17.46 20.12
C ARG A 77 -14.59 16.22 19.90
N ILE A 78 -15.34 15.75 20.90
CA ILE A 78 -16.18 14.55 20.82
C ILE A 78 -17.63 14.97 21.08
N ILE A 79 -18.43 14.96 20.03
CA ILE A 79 -19.83 15.36 20.06
C ILE A 79 -20.69 14.13 19.87
N VAL A 80 -21.60 13.85 20.80
CA VAL A 80 -22.55 12.73 20.65
C VAL A 80 -23.69 13.19 19.75
N SER A 81 -23.83 12.56 18.59
CA SER A 81 -24.86 12.90 17.61
C SER A 81 -26.18 12.18 17.91
N SER A 82 -26.11 10.89 18.26
CA SER A 82 -27.29 10.11 18.60
C SER A 82 -26.94 8.83 19.34
N ILE A 83 -27.87 8.33 20.15
CA ILE A 83 -27.81 6.98 20.73
C ILE A 83 -29.07 6.22 20.30
N THR A 84 -28.89 5.10 19.60
CA THR A 84 -29.99 4.20 19.24
C THR A 84 -29.78 2.84 19.88
N ASN A 85 -30.85 2.09 20.14
CA ASN A 85 -30.75 0.76 20.73
C ASN A 85 -31.85 -0.18 20.25
N THR A 86 -31.57 -1.48 20.23
CA THR A 86 -32.54 -2.54 19.90
C THR A 86 -33.28 -3.09 21.12
N CYS A 87 -33.03 -2.53 22.32
CA CYS A 87 -33.49 -3.09 23.58
C CYS A 87 -35.00 -2.87 23.81
N GLN A 88 -35.69 -2.04 23.01
CA GLN A 88 -37.13 -1.75 23.13
C GLN A 88 -37.59 -1.46 24.58
N SER A 89 -36.73 -0.82 25.37
CA SER A 89 -36.90 -0.58 26.82
C SER A 89 -36.95 -1.83 27.71
N VAL A 90 -36.93 -3.06 27.17
CA VAL A 90 -36.98 -4.32 27.92
C VAL A 90 -36.03 -5.35 27.32
N LEU A 91 -35.00 -5.72 28.08
CA LEU A 91 -34.12 -6.84 27.79
C LEU A 91 -34.73 -8.13 28.34
N GLN A 92 -34.89 -9.15 27.48
CA GLN A 92 -35.45 -10.44 27.89
C GLN A 92 -34.51 -11.21 28.82
N PRO A 93 -34.98 -12.29 29.48
CA PRO A 93 -34.12 -13.13 30.32
C PRO A 93 -32.97 -13.77 29.53
N GLN A 94 -32.03 -14.38 30.26
CA GLN A 94 -30.88 -15.08 29.69
C GLN A 94 -31.27 -16.02 28.52
N GLY A 95 -30.57 -15.88 27.39
CA GLY A 95 -30.83 -16.59 26.13
C GLY A 95 -30.62 -15.70 24.91
N PRO A 96 -30.88 -16.18 23.67
CA PRO A 96 -30.66 -15.40 22.45
C PRO A 96 -31.44 -14.07 22.39
N LYS A 97 -32.61 -14.02 23.05
CA LYS A 97 -33.45 -12.81 23.16
C LYS A 97 -33.01 -11.87 24.29
N GLY A 98 -32.15 -12.33 25.19
CA GLY A 98 -31.56 -11.56 26.28
C GLY A 98 -30.32 -10.76 25.87
N VAL A 99 -30.17 -10.48 24.57
CA VAL A 99 -29.09 -9.71 23.99
C VAL A 99 -29.70 -8.49 23.30
N CYS A 100 -29.18 -7.29 23.58
CA CYS A 100 -29.49 -6.10 22.80
C CYS A 100 -28.26 -5.29 22.47
N THR A 101 -28.39 -4.48 21.43
CA THR A 101 -27.30 -3.67 20.88
C THR A 101 -27.63 -2.20 21.06
N VAL A 102 -26.64 -1.42 21.50
CA VAL A 102 -26.69 0.04 21.57
C VAL A 102 -25.65 0.60 20.61
N ASN A 103 -26.10 1.44 19.68
CA ASN A 103 -25.22 2.16 18.76
C ASN A 103 -25.12 3.62 19.22
N VAL A 104 -23.89 4.07 19.45
CA VAL A 104 -23.59 5.47 19.75
C VAL A 104 -22.91 6.07 18.54
N ASN A 105 -23.57 7.04 17.92
CA ASN A 105 -22.98 7.82 16.83
C ASN A 105 -22.37 9.09 17.42
N VAL A 106 -21.07 9.28 17.23
CA VAL A 106 -20.34 10.47 17.65
C VAL A 106 -19.69 11.15 16.45
N GLN A 107 -19.49 12.46 16.53
CA GLN A 107 -18.60 13.21 15.66
C GLN A 107 -17.32 13.54 16.42
N VAL A 108 -16.17 13.19 15.84
CA VAL A 108 -14.86 13.46 16.43
C VAL A 108 -14.05 14.43 15.58
N SER A 109 -13.32 15.33 16.24
CA SER A 109 -12.42 16.29 15.59
C SER A 109 -10.98 16.13 16.08
N GLY A 110 -10.06 15.87 15.15
CA GLY A 110 -8.63 15.71 15.40
C GLY A 110 -7.90 17.03 15.63
N ILE A 111 -6.61 16.92 15.97
CA ILE A 111 -5.71 18.06 16.09
C ILE A 111 -5.45 18.64 14.70
N GLN A 112 -5.61 19.95 14.54
CA GLN A 112 -5.53 20.61 13.22
C GLN A 112 -4.12 21.08 12.83
N TYR A 113 -3.20 21.13 13.80
CA TYR A 113 -1.83 21.61 13.63
C TYR A 113 -0.85 20.69 14.37
N PRO A 114 0.35 20.39 13.83
CA PRO A 114 1.24 19.44 14.48
C PRO A 114 1.57 19.92 15.89
N SER A 115 1.31 19.07 16.87
CA SER A 115 1.58 19.33 18.29
C SER A 115 2.69 18.39 18.73
N HIS A 116 3.69 18.91 19.44
CA HIS A 116 4.71 18.06 20.08
C HIS A 116 4.20 17.42 21.39
N SER A 117 3.05 17.85 21.89
CA SER A 117 2.44 17.32 23.10
C SER A 117 1.19 16.51 22.76
N ALA A 118 1.14 15.27 23.23
CA ALA A 118 -0.07 14.46 23.16
C ALA A 118 -1.20 15.12 23.95
N LEU A 119 -2.41 15.13 23.39
CA LEU A 119 -3.58 15.52 24.17
C LEU A 119 -3.87 14.45 25.23
N PRO A 120 -4.41 14.83 26.39
CA PRO A 120 -4.87 13.86 27.37
C PRO A 120 -5.88 12.89 26.74
N ILE A 121 -5.74 11.61 27.09
CA ILE A 121 -6.70 10.57 26.72
C ILE A 121 -8.07 10.96 27.29
N ALA A 122 -9.12 10.90 26.46
CA ALA A 122 -10.48 11.23 26.88
C ALA A 122 -11.32 9.94 27.04
N PRO A 123 -11.53 9.43 28.27
CA PRO A 123 -12.33 8.24 28.50
C PRO A 123 -13.82 8.56 28.46
N TYR A 124 -14.61 7.83 27.66
CA TYR A 124 -16.08 7.92 27.64
C TYR A 124 -16.70 6.58 27.98
N HIS A 125 -17.88 6.61 28.60
CA HIS A 125 -18.61 5.42 29.01
C HIS A 125 -20.03 5.46 28.45
N LEU A 126 -20.54 4.30 28.06
CA LEU A 126 -21.98 4.10 27.97
C LEU A 126 -22.52 3.86 29.38
N GLN A 127 -23.52 4.63 29.78
CA GLN A 127 -24.25 4.42 31.01
C GLN A 127 -25.75 4.30 30.75
N PHE A 128 -26.43 3.47 31.52
CA PHE A 128 -27.88 3.32 31.49
C PHE A 128 -28.41 2.83 32.83
N THR A 129 -29.71 3.01 33.08
CA THR A 129 -30.40 2.52 34.26
C THR A 129 -31.15 1.22 33.94
N TYR A 130 -31.03 0.20 34.80
CA TYR A 130 -31.74 -1.06 34.68
C TYR A 130 -32.53 -1.45 35.94
N GLY A 131 -33.59 -2.25 35.75
CA GLY A 131 -34.45 -2.77 36.84
C GLY A 131 -35.75 -1.98 37.04
N SER A 132 -36.59 -2.41 37.99
CA SER A 132 -37.87 -1.76 38.33
C SER A 132 -37.70 -0.75 39.49
N GLY A 133 -38.47 0.35 39.48
CA GLY A 133 -38.45 1.35 40.55
C GLY A 133 -37.28 2.35 40.45
N ARG A 134 -36.51 2.54 41.54
CA ARG A 134 -35.39 3.53 41.59
C ARG A 134 -34.21 3.20 40.66
N GLY A 135 -34.18 1.98 40.09
CA GLY A 135 -33.21 1.55 39.07
C GLY A 135 -31.75 1.49 39.57
N THR A 136 -30.94 0.63 38.95
CA THR A 136 -29.49 0.58 39.19
C THR A 136 -28.78 1.12 37.95
N THR A 137 -27.81 2.02 38.12
CA THR A 137 -27.02 2.52 36.99
C THR A 137 -25.91 1.53 36.68
N MET A 138 -25.80 1.14 35.42
CA MET A 138 -24.70 0.38 34.88
C MET A 138 -23.81 1.27 34.02
N VAL A 139 -22.50 1.09 34.14
CA VAL A 139 -21.49 1.86 33.42
C VAL A 139 -20.57 0.88 32.70
N SER A 140 -20.35 1.09 31.41
CA SER A 140 -19.42 0.29 30.62
C SER A 140 -17.97 0.54 31.05
N LYS A 141 -17.05 -0.34 30.64
CA LYS A 141 -15.64 0.04 30.56
C LYS A 141 -15.48 1.27 29.65
N PRO A 142 -14.51 2.16 29.94
CA PRO A 142 -14.31 3.33 29.11
C PRO A 142 -13.83 2.92 27.72
N ILE A 143 -14.34 3.61 26.70
CA ILE A 143 -13.64 3.73 25.44
C ILE A 143 -12.71 4.94 25.53
N ASN A 144 -11.43 4.72 25.24
CA ASN A 144 -10.42 5.76 25.30
C ASN A 144 -10.25 6.39 23.92
N PHE A 145 -10.57 7.68 23.81
CA PHE A 145 -10.24 8.49 22.65
C PHE A 145 -8.82 9.05 22.79
N GLN A 146 -7.97 8.66 21.85
CA GLN A 146 -6.62 9.19 21.70
C GLN A 146 -6.58 10.10 20.47
N PHE A 147 -5.74 11.13 20.47
CA PHE A 147 -5.65 12.07 19.37
C PHE A 147 -4.25 12.05 18.77
N ALA A 148 -4.17 11.75 17.47
CA ALA A 148 -2.92 11.79 16.74
C ALA A 148 -2.32 13.21 16.75
N THR A 149 -1.04 13.29 17.08
CA THR A 149 -0.31 14.55 17.32
C THR A 149 0.22 15.20 16.05
N GLY A 150 0.41 14.40 15.01
CA GLY A 150 1.09 14.76 13.77
C GLY A 150 2.61 14.87 13.91
N ALA A 151 3.17 14.56 15.08
CA ALA A 151 4.61 14.58 15.31
C ALA A 151 5.28 13.38 14.64
N SER A 152 6.54 13.56 14.24
CA SER A 152 7.39 12.40 13.90
C SER A 152 7.71 11.63 15.19
N ILE A 153 7.89 10.31 15.05
CA ILE A 153 8.32 9.40 16.10
C ILE A 153 9.76 8.98 15.73
N PRO A 154 10.79 9.72 16.18
CA PRO A 154 12.16 9.53 15.68
C PRO A 154 12.72 8.14 15.96
N THR A 155 12.34 7.56 17.11
CA THR A 155 12.72 6.19 17.51
C THR A 155 12.13 5.11 16.61
N ALA A 156 11.18 5.45 15.74
CA ALA A 156 10.49 4.54 14.83
C ALA A 156 10.79 4.73 13.35
N ALA A 157 11.70 5.64 13.00
CA ALA A 157 12.11 5.81 11.61
C ALA A 157 12.74 4.53 11.04
N ARG A 158 12.45 4.26 9.76
CA ARG A 158 12.99 3.11 9.02
C ARG A 158 14.19 3.53 8.22
N THR A 159 15.21 2.68 8.21
CA THR A 159 16.42 2.90 7.43
C THR A 159 16.38 2.09 6.15
N PHE A 160 16.56 2.77 5.03
CA PHE A 160 16.75 2.18 3.72
C PHE A 160 18.21 2.33 3.32
N THR A 161 18.85 1.22 2.97
CA THR A 161 20.22 1.19 2.46
C THR A 161 20.19 0.89 0.97
N PHE A 162 20.68 1.80 0.15
CA PHE A 162 20.83 1.63 -1.28
C PHE A 162 22.23 1.16 -1.59
N LYS A 163 22.38 0.14 -2.44
CA LYS A 163 23.66 -0.39 -2.87
C LYS A 163 23.72 -0.44 -4.39
N ASN A 164 24.81 0.04 -4.96
CA ASN A 164 25.05 -0.04 -6.39
C ASN A 164 26.10 -1.13 -6.68
N TYR A 165 25.67 -2.27 -7.21
CA TYR A 165 26.56 -3.32 -7.69
C TYR A 165 26.75 -3.30 -9.21
N CYS A 166 26.15 -2.33 -9.90
CA CYS A 166 26.36 -2.15 -11.32
C CYS A 166 27.82 -1.80 -11.60
N ASN A 167 28.30 -2.12 -12.80
CA ASN A 167 29.62 -1.71 -13.26
C ASN A 167 29.68 -0.23 -13.69
N TYR A 168 28.59 0.52 -13.50
CA TYR A 168 28.43 1.95 -13.79
C TYR A 168 27.84 2.70 -12.59
N ALA A 169 27.92 4.03 -12.60
CA ALA A 169 27.31 4.86 -11.58
C ALA A 169 25.77 4.91 -11.74
N VAL A 170 25.07 4.92 -10.61
CA VAL A 170 23.61 5.02 -10.55
C VAL A 170 23.22 6.24 -9.74
N TRP A 171 22.22 6.99 -10.18
CA TRP A 171 21.64 8.09 -9.43
C TRP A 171 20.33 7.64 -8.79
N LEU A 172 20.29 7.65 -7.47
CA LEU A 172 19.12 7.27 -6.70
C LEU A 172 17.95 8.19 -7.03
N GLY A 173 16.86 7.61 -7.54
CA GLY A 173 15.58 8.27 -7.69
C GLY A 173 14.60 7.77 -6.63
N ILE A 174 13.92 8.69 -5.93
CA ILE A 174 12.86 8.38 -4.96
C ILE A 174 11.68 9.29 -5.28
N SER A 175 10.51 8.71 -5.53
CA SER A 175 9.29 9.44 -5.87
C SER A 175 8.14 8.99 -4.98
N GLY A 176 7.69 9.88 -4.10
CA GLY A 176 6.50 9.71 -3.27
C GLY A 176 5.22 9.81 -4.10
N GLY A 177 4.31 8.88 -3.85
CA GLY A 177 2.98 8.85 -4.46
C GLY A 177 2.04 9.90 -3.87
N ALA A 178 0.89 10.06 -4.53
CA ALA A 178 -0.19 10.88 -4.01
C ALA A 178 -0.76 10.26 -2.72
N THR A 179 -1.24 11.11 -1.83
CA THR A 179 -1.89 10.71 -0.59
C THR A 179 -3.13 11.54 -0.36
N ASN A 180 -4.03 11.04 0.48
CA ASN A 180 -5.24 11.79 0.81
C ASN A 180 -4.89 13.08 1.55
N SER A 181 -5.67 14.11 1.29
CA SER A 181 -5.73 15.34 2.05
C SER A 181 -6.56 15.12 3.32
N ILE A 182 -6.14 15.80 4.38
CA ILE A 182 -6.91 15.93 5.62
C ILE A 182 -8.17 16.77 5.34
N LYS A 183 -8.03 17.78 4.47
CA LYS A 183 -9.10 18.72 4.10
C LYS A 183 -9.24 18.80 2.59
N PRO A 184 -9.83 17.78 1.95
CA PRO A 184 -10.14 17.82 0.53
C PRO A 184 -10.91 19.09 0.17
N VAL A 185 -10.42 19.85 -0.80
CA VAL A 185 -11.04 21.10 -1.26
C VAL A 185 -11.95 20.93 -2.45
N ILE A 186 -11.83 19.79 -3.15
CA ILE A 186 -12.70 19.39 -4.25
C ILE A 186 -13.49 18.16 -3.81
N ALA A 187 -14.82 18.23 -3.95
CA ALA A 187 -15.69 17.10 -3.60
C ALA A 187 -15.33 15.86 -4.44
N LYS A 188 -15.22 14.70 -3.79
CA LYS A 188 -14.83 13.38 -4.36
C LYS A 188 -13.37 13.26 -4.80
N ASP A 189 -12.58 14.31 -4.72
CA ASP A 189 -11.13 14.24 -4.91
C ASP A 189 -10.45 14.29 -3.54
N LEU A 190 -10.20 13.11 -2.98
CA LEU A 190 -9.63 12.97 -1.66
C LEU A 190 -8.19 13.47 -1.56
N GLN A 191 -7.49 13.72 -2.67
CA GLN A 191 -6.10 14.17 -2.67
C GLN A 191 -5.97 15.69 -2.69
N SER A 192 -7.05 16.40 -3.08
CA SER A 192 -7.06 17.85 -3.27
C SER A 192 -6.68 18.65 -2.02
N CYS A 193 -5.87 19.70 -2.20
CA CYS A 193 -5.39 20.57 -1.13
C CYS A 193 -5.30 22.04 -1.58
N LYS A 194 -5.23 22.98 -0.64
CA LYS A 194 -5.19 24.42 -0.93
C LYS A 194 -3.91 25.09 -0.45
N ASP A 195 -3.42 24.77 0.75
CA ASP A 195 -2.24 25.41 1.34
C ASP A 195 -0.94 24.82 0.78
N THR A 196 -0.44 25.35 -0.34
CA THR A 196 0.84 24.95 -0.96
C THR A 196 2.07 25.47 -0.23
N VAL A 197 1.91 26.40 0.71
CA VAL A 197 3.05 27.03 1.41
C VAL A 197 3.40 26.25 2.67
N ARG A 198 2.39 25.98 3.50
CA ARG A 198 2.55 25.27 4.78
C ARG A 198 2.16 23.81 4.68
N SER A 199 1.45 23.41 3.62
CA SER A 199 0.94 22.03 3.45
C SER A 199 0.04 21.57 4.61
N SER A 200 -0.67 22.51 5.26
CA SER A 200 -1.50 22.21 6.44
C SER A 200 -2.72 21.35 6.14
N ASP A 201 -3.10 21.24 4.86
CA ASP A 201 -4.20 20.38 4.41
C ASP A 201 -3.74 18.93 4.20
N CYS A 202 -2.44 18.65 4.25
CA CYS A 202 -1.87 17.33 3.97
C CYS A 202 -1.39 16.65 5.26
N TYR A 203 -1.39 15.31 5.26
CA TYR A 203 -0.86 14.54 6.40
C TYR A 203 0.62 14.87 6.68
N PRO A 204 1.08 14.80 7.93
CA PRO A 204 2.50 14.88 8.25
C PRO A 204 3.35 13.97 7.36
N GLY A 205 4.52 14.47 6.92
CA GLY A 205 5.36 13.77 5.95
C GLY A 205 4.95 13.96 4.48
N SER A 206 3.85 14.68 4.20
CA SER A 206 3.41 14.99 2.83
C SER A 206 3.39 16.51 2.56
N THR A 207 3.22 16.90 1.30
CA THR A 207 3.26 18.28 0.83
C THR A 207 2.18 18.52 -0.22
N CYS A 208 1.58 19.71 -0.19
CA CYS A 208 0.58 20.13 -1.18
C CYS A 208 1.30 20.72 -2.39
N VAL A 209 1.11 20.15 -3.58
CA VAL A 209 1.80 20.59 -4.81
C VAL A 209 0.84 20.72 -5.99
N PRO A 210 1.08 21.67 -6.90
CA PRO A 210 0.29 21.80 -8.13
C PRO A 210 0.47 20.59 -9.05
N VAL A 211 -0.63 20.05 -9.56
CA VAL A 211 -0.65 18.91 -10.50
C VAL A 211 -1.17 19.28 -11.90
N GLY A 212 -1.59 20.52 -12.10
CA GLY A 212 -2.12 21.04 -13.37
C GLY A 212 -3.55 21.55 -13.23
N SER A 213 -4.02 22.31 -14.23
CA SER A 213 -5.40 22.82 -14.31
C SER A 213 -5.90 23.58 -13.06
N GLY A 214 -4.98 24.24 -12.33
CA GLY A 214 -5.29 24.96 -11.10
C GLY A 214 -5.58 24.07 -9.88
N VAL A 215 -5.34 22.77 -9.99
CA VAL A 215 -5.55 21.79 -8.90
C VAL A 215 -4.21 21.50 -8.20
N ASN A 216 -4.25 21.38 -6.88
CA ASN A 216 -3.13 20.92 -6.06
C ASN A 216 -3.52 19.66 -5.31
N HIS A 217 -2.62 18.68 -5.24
CA HIS A 217 -2.82 17.44 -4.48
C HIS A 217 -1.73 17.25 -3.42
N CYS A 218 -2.04 16.48 -2.38
CA CYS A 218 -1.07 16.03 -1.39
C CYS A 218 -0.22 14.87 -1.92
N PHE A 219 1.10 14.96 -1.76
CA PHE A 219 2.07 13.90 -2.09
C PHE A 219 3.03 13.66 -0.95
N TRP A 220 3.44 12.41 -0.75
CA TRP A 220 4.50 12.10 0.20
C TRP A 220 5.80 12.83 -0.16
N LYS A 221 6.50 13.38 0.83
CA LYS A 221 7.78 14.03 0.61
C LYS A 221 8.83 12.99 0.19
N ASN A 222 9.68 13.36 -0.75
CA ASN A 222 10.83 12.55 -1.15
C ASN A 222 11.90 12.69 -0.06
N PRO A 223 12.29 11.60 0.63
CA PRO A 223 13.36 11.67 1.61
C PRO A 223 14.72 11.89 0.92
N VAL A 224 15.68 12.41 1.69
CA VAL A 224 17.00 12.81 1.19
C VAL A 224 18.05 11.82 1.70
N PRO A 225 19.00 11.36 0.86
CA PRO A 225 20.13 10.56 1.30
C PRO A 225 20.96 11.27 2.37
N THR A 226 21.49 10.51 3.32
CA THR A 226 22.45 11.01 4.30
C THR A 226 23.64 11.63 3.55
N GLY A 227 23.96 12.90 3.86
CA GLY A 227 24.99 13.66 3.15
C GLY A 227 24.56 14.29 1.82
N GLY A 228 23.29 14.13 1.40
CA GLY A 228 22.71 14.82 0.25
C GLY A 228 23.20 14.35 -1.13
N ASN A 229 24.02 13.29 -1.18
CA ASN A 229 24.52 12.75 -2.44
C ASN A 229 23.56 11.69 -3.01
N TYR A 230 23.12 11.90 -4.25
CA TYR A 230 22.24 10.99 -4.97
C TYR A 230 23.01 10.04 -5.90
N GLN A 231 24.28 10.32 -6.22
CA GLN A 231 25.08 9.46 -7.07
C GLN A 231 25.77 8.36 -6.25
N LEU A 232 25.50 7.11 -6.60
CA LEU A 232 26.20 5.93 -6.11
C LEU A 232 27.21 5.49 -7.18
N ALA A 233 28.50 5.65 -6.90
CA ALA A 233 29.56 5.05 -7.70
C ALA A 233 29.42 3.51 -7.72
N LYS A 234 30.16 2.81 -8.58
CA LYS A 234 30.28 1.34 -8.54
C LYS A 234 30.67 0.90 -7.12
N ASN A 235 29.94 -0.08 -6.57
CA ASN A 235 30.05 -0.57 -5.20
C ASN A 235 29.77 0.48 -4.11
N GLY A 236 29.23 1.64 -4.49
CA GLY A 236 28.83 2.70 -3.58
C GLY A 236 27.54 2.36 -2.84
N SER A 237 27.31 3.07 -1.74
CA SER A 237 26.09 2.95 -0.94
C SER A 237 25.57 4.32 -0.50
N ALA A 238 24.28 4.37 -0.20
CA ALA A 238 23.64 5.53 0.41
C ALA A 238 22.58 5.04 1.41
N THR A 239 22.30 5.83 2.44
CA THR A 239 21.23 5.55 3.40
C THR A 239 20.21 6.66 3.39
N VAL A 240 18.94 6.29 3.53
CA VAL A 240 17.81 7.20 3.62
C VAL A 240 16.96 6.80 4.82
N SER A 241 16.45 7.80 5.54
CA SER A 241 15.52 7.57 6.63
C SER A 241 14.09 7.91 6.19
N PHE A 242 13.17 6.98 6.42
CA PHE A 242 11.73 7.19 6.28
C PHE A 242 11.14 7.39 7.68
N PRO A 243 10.74 8.62 8.05
CA PRO A 243 10.15 8.86 9.36
C PRO A 243 8.80 8.17 9.50
N VAL A 244 8.48 7.77 10.72
CA VAL A 244 7.10 7.40 11.10
C VAL A 244 6.48 8.63 11.77
N TYR A 245 5.24 8.93 11.45
CA TYR A 245 4.46 10.01 12.00
C TYR A 245 3.25 9.47 12.75
N ASP A 246 2.91 10.09 13.87
CA ASP A 246 1.62 9.94 14.51
C ASP A 246 0.56 10.76 13.75
N ASN A 247 0.30 10.37 12.50
CA ASN A 247 -0.63 11.05 11.59
C ASN A 247 -2.08 10.52 11.71
N GLY A 248 -2.28 9.45 12.49
CA GLY A 248 -3.57 8.84 12.73
C GLY A 248 -4.22 8.21 11.49
N ILE A 249 -3.40 7.86 10.51
CA ILE A 249 -3.70 6.88 9.45
C ILE A 249 -2.59 5.82 9.49
N ASP A 250 -2.82 4.65 8.92
CA ASP A 250 -1.80 3.59 8.93
C ASP A 250 -0.65 3.93 7.97
N ALA A 251 -0.95 4.44 6.77
CA ALA A 251 0.07 4.80 5.78
C ALA A 251 1.03 5.89 6.29
N GLN A 252 2.32 5.57 6.28
CA GLN A 252 3.43 6.45 6.65
C GLN A 252 4.15 7.02 5.43
N TRP A 253 4.20 6.25 4.35
CA TRP A 253 4.75 6.65 3.08
C TRP A 253 4.33 5.65 1.99
N SER A 254 4.15 6.10 0.76
CA SER A 254 3.95 5.23 -0.40
C SER A 254 4.60 5.84 -1.63
N GLY A 255 5.15 5.02 -2.51
CA GLY A 255 5.82 5.46 -3.73
C GLY A 255 6.82 4.44 -4.26
N GLY A 256 7.76 4.92 -5.08
CA GLY A 256 8.73 4.05 -5.74
C GLY A 256 10.15 4.61 -5.78
N VAL A 257 11.11 3.72 -6.02
CA VAL A 257 12.51 4.04 -6.23
C VAL A 257 13.05 3.41 -7.49
N ALA A 258 13.94 4.13 -8.18
CA ALA A 258 14.56 3.67 -9.42
C ALA A 258 16.06 4.00 -9.44
N GLY A 259 16.82 3.16 -10.15
CA GLY A 259 18.22 3.42 -10.46
C GLY A 259 18.33 4.18 -11.78
N ARG A 260 18.60 5.49 -11.69
CA ARG A 260 18.72 6.36 -12.88
C ARG A 260 20.14 6.36 -13.41
N THR A 261 20.31 6.50 -14.72
CA THR A 261 21.63 6.41 -15.36
C THR A 261 22.01 7.69 -16.10
N ASN A 262 23.31 7.96 -16.17
CA ASN A 262 23.91 9.10 -16.88
C ASN A 262 23.22 10.45 -16.61
N CYS A 263 22.89 10.72 -15.35
CA CYS A 263 22.20 11.95 -14.99
C CYS A 263 23.13 13.16 -15.02
N THR A 264 22.64 14.23 -15.66
CA THR A 264 23.25 15.56 -15.73
C THR A 264 22.33 16.58 -15.07
N SER A 265 22.65 17.88 -15.16
CA SER A 265 21.75 18.93 -14.69
C SER A 265 20.46 19.03 -15.52
N THR A 266 20.41 18.49 -16.74
CA THR A 266 19.30 18.64 -17.69
C THR A 266 18.48 17.37 -17.93
N GLY A 267 18.95 16.21 -17.45
CA GLY A 267 18.24 14.94 -17.63
C GLY A 267 19.09 13.71 -17.31
N CYS A 268 18.42 12.57 -17.25
CA CYS A 268 19.01 11.22 -17.18
C CYS A 268 18.67 10.42 -18.44
N ASP A 269 19.52 9.45 -18.79
CA ASP A 269 19.24 8.52 -19.89
C ASP A 269 18.10 7.56 -19.55
N THR A 270 18.03 7.12 -18.29
CA THR A 270 16.95 6.24 -17.79
C THR A 270 16.36 6.76 -16.48
N GLY A 271 15.05 6.56 -16.30
CA GLY A 271 14.34 6.87 -15.06
C GLY A 271 14.37 8.35 -14.65
N ASP A 272 14.53 9.27 -15.60
CA ASP A 272 14.51 10.70 -15.28
C ASP A 272 13.22 11.10 -14.56
N CYS A 273 13.30 11.92 -13.53
CA CYS A 273 12.17 12.34 -12.71
C CYS A 273 12.05 13.87 -12.65
N ASN A 274 12.41 14.53 -13.77
CA ASN A 274 12.37 15.97 -14.03
C ASN A 274 13.13 16.87 -13.04
N GLY A 275 13.95 16.29 -12.15
CA GLY A 275 14.81 16.99 -11.19
C GLY A 275 14.07 17.87 -10.16
N GLY A 276 14.55 17.88 -8.92
CA GLY A 276 14.10 18.85 -7.92
C GLY A 276 14.57 20.27 -8.30
N ALA A 277 13.74 21.29 -8.07
CA ALA A 277 14.03 22.69 -8.42
C ALA A 277 15.39 23.19 -7.87
N ALA A 278 15.85 22.65 -6.74
CA ALA A 278 17.11 23.04 -6.10
C ALA A 278 18.32 22.16 -6.48
N SER A 279 18.09 20.97 -7.03
CA SER A 279 19.13 19.95 -7.18
C SER A 279 19.36 19.49 -8.63
N GLY A 280 18.55 19.98 -9.57
CA GLY A 280 18.58 19.52 -10.96
C GLY A 280 18.23 18.04 -11.12
N HIS A 281 18.41 17.51 -12.32
CA HIS A 281 18.08 16.12 -12.65
C HIS A 281 19.05 15.10 -12.05
N ASN A 282 20.27 15.49 -11.69
CA ASN A 282 21.24 14.65 -10.98
C ASN A 282 21.03 14.58 -9.46
N GLY A 283 20.04 15.30 -8.91
CA GLY A 283 19.71 15.31 -7.49
C GLY A 283 18.39 14.64 -7.15
N ALA A 284 17.63 15.24 -6.22
CA ALA A 284 16.31 14.76 -5.81
C ALA A 284 15.34 14.70 -6.99
N CYS A 285 14.36 13.80 -6.93
CA CYS A 285 13.21 13.84 -7.84
C CYS A 285 12.26 14.97 -7.47
N LYS A 286 11.62 15.56 -8.48
CA LYS A 286 10.53 16.51 -8.26
C LYS A 286 9.36 15.79 -7.60
N VAL A 287 8.79 16.38 -6.55
CA VAL A 287 7.56 15.84 -5.93
C VAL A 287 6.42 15.86 -6.97
N ALA A 288 5.51 14.88 -6.88
CA ALA A 288 4.43 14.64 -7.85
C ALA A 288 4.89 14.27 -9.27
N THR A 289 6.15 13.86 -9.43
CA THR A 289 6.68 13.40 -10.72
C THR A 289 7.19 11.98 -10.58
N GLY A 290 6.53 11.04 -11.26
CA GLY A 290 7.02 9.67 -11.41
C GLY A 290 8.25 9.59 -12.32
N PHE A 291 8.81 8.39 -12.44
CA PHE A 291 9.95 8.13 -13.31
C PHE A 291 9.53 8.08 -14.77
N ASN A 292 10.31 8.68 -15.66
CA ASN A 292 10.13 8.56 -17.10
C ASN A 292 10.40 7.11 -17.54
N ALA A 293 9.36 6.43 -18.01
CA ALA A 293 9.45 5.12 -18.64
C ALA A 293 10.26 5.15 -19.96
N PRO A 294 10.97 4.09 -20.36
CA PRO A 294 11.09 2.80 -19.67
C PRO A 294 11.86 2.85 -18.34
N VAL A 295 11.41 2.13 -17.31
CA VAL A 295 12.07 2.10 -15.98
C VAL A 295 11.66 0.91 -15.12
N SER A 296 12.66 0.20 -14.56
CA SER A 296 12.47 -0.76 -13.47
C SER A 296 12.39 -0.04 -12.12
N THR A 297 11.43 -0.42 -11.29
CA THR A 297 11.12 0.31 -10.04
C THR A 297 10.93 -0.67 -8.90
N ALA A 298 11.36 -0.32 -7.69
CA ALA A 298 10.89 -0.98 -6.48
C ALA A 298 9.84 -0.08 -5.83
N GLU A 299 8.65 -0.62 -5.60
CA GLU A 299 7.50 0.10 -5.04
C GLU A 299 7.21 -0.41 -3.64
N PHE A 300 6.73 0.48 -2.78
CA PHE A 300 6.38 0.11 -1.42
C PHE A 300 5.42 1.08 -0.77
N THR A 301 4.57 0.52 0.09
CA THR A 301 3.75 1.25 1.04
C THR A 301 4.17 0.87 2.46
N LEU A 302 4.65 1.87 3.18
CA LEU A 302 5.07 1.79 4.56
C LEU A 302 3.85 2.00 5.46
N LEU A 303 3.50 0.99 6.24
CA LEU A 303 2.38 1.01 7.17
C LEU A 303 2.89 1.10 8.60
N GLY A 304 2.41 2.09 9.34
CA GLY A 304 2.82 2.40 10.69
C GLY A 304 1.91 1.67 11.65
N ALA A 305 2.37 0.53 12.16
CA ALA A 305 1.62 -0.18 13.17
C ALA A 305 1.34 0.75 14.37
N LEU A 306 0.06 1.00 14.59
CA LEU A 306 -0.48 1.40 15.86
C LEU A 306 -1.69 0.47 16.01
N PRO A 307 -1.83 -0.27 17.12
CA PRO A 307 -2.90 -1.25 17.33
C PRO A 307 -4.30 -0.61 17.50
N LEU A 308 -4.53 0.51 16.82
CA LEU A 308 -5.65 1.40 17.00
C LEU A 308 -6.51 1.29 15.75
N VAL A 309 -7.71 0.73 15.93
CA VAL A 309 -8.78 0.85 14.95
C VAL A 309 -8.99 2.35 14.73
N TYR A 310 -8.49 2.91 13.62
CA TYR A 310 -8.88 4.25 13.22
C TYR A 310 -10.32 4.18 12.73
N SER A 311 -11.07 5.28 12.85
CA SER A 311 -12.46 5.33 12.39
C SER A 311 -12.63 5.03 10.88
N ASN A 312 -11.53 5.05 10.12
CA ASN A 312 -11.48 4.77 8.69
C ASN A 312 -10.68 3.48 8.33
N THR A 313 -10.19 2.69 9.30
CA THR A 313 -9.48 1.45 8.99
C THR A 313 -10.48 0.36 8.60
N ALA A 314 -10.36 -0.19 7.39
CA ALA A 314 -11.14 -1.37 6.99
C ALA A 314 -10.85 -2.54 7.95
N GLN A 315 -11.90 -3.25 8.34
CA GLN A 315 -11.82 -4.39 9.27
C GLN A 315 -10.91 -5.48 8.66
N GLY A 316 -9.80 -5.82 9.32
CA GLY A 316 -8.85 -6.84 8.86
C GLY A 316 -7.54 -6.32 8.25
N ASN A 317 -7.24 -5.02 8.33
CA ASN A 317 -5.93 -4.50 7.95
C ASN A 317 -4.83 -5.13 8.82
N THR A 318 -3.88 -5.80 8.18
CA THR A 318 -2.65 -6.26 8.80
C THR A 318 -1.64 -5.14 8.68
N ASP A 319 -1.11 -4.60 9.78
CA ASP A 319 -0.13 -3.49 9.82
C ASP A 319 1.26 -3.89 9.27
N VAL A 320 1.30 -4.44 8.05
CA VAL A 320 2.47 -4.97 7.37
C VAL A 320 2.80 -4.09 6.18
N ASP A 321 4.06 -3.73 6.04
CA ASP A 321 4.51 -3.03 4.84
C ASP A 321 4.25 -3.90 3.62
N THR A 322 3.74 -3.30 2.54
CA THR A 322 3.65 -3.95 1.23
C THR A 322 4.78 -3.41 0.35
N TYR A 323 5.40 -4.28 -0.43
CA TYR A 323 6.50 -3.91 -1.31
C TYR A 323 6.70 -4.91 -2.44
N ASP A 324 7.31 -4.44 -3.51
CA ASP A 324 7.50 -5.22 -4.73
C ASP A 324 8.59 -4.62 -5.63
N VAL A 325 8.86 -5.33 -6.73
CA VAL A 325 9.58 -4.81 -7.88
C VAL A 325 8.63 -4.86 -9.07
N THR A 326 8.60 -3.79 -9.85
CA THR A 326 7.77 -3.66 -11.05
C THR A 326 8.60 -3.36 -12.28
N VAL A 327 8.21 -3.99 -13.38
CA VAL A 327 8.70 -3.75 -14.74
C VAL A 327 7.55 -3.40 -15.69
N ILE A 328 6.36 -3.06 -15.16
CA ILE A 328 5.18 -2.62 -15.94
C ILE A 328 5.59 -1.51 -16.91
N ASN A 329 6.29 -0.51 -16.38
CA ASN A 329 6.74 0.67 -17.11
C ASN A 329 8.08 0.45 -17.82
N GLY A 330 8.52 -0.78 -18.08
CA GLY A 330 9.80 -1.04 -18.76
C GLY A 330 10.85 -1.71 -17.90
N VAL A 331 11.92 -2.14 -18.57
CA VAL A 331 13.08 -2.77 -17.93
C VAL A 331 14.31 -1.89 -18.17
N THR A 332 15.03 -1.51 -17.11
CA THR A 332 16.28 -0.73 -17.22
C THR A 332 17.36 -1.25 -16.27
N THR A 333 17.66 -0.52 -15.20
CA THR A 333 18.62 -0.91 -14.17
C THR A 333 18.00 -2.03 -13.34
N PRO A 334 18.61 -3.23 -13.30
CA PRO A 334 18.13 -4.31 -12.45
C PRO A 334 18.01 -3.87 -10.99
N ILE A 335 16.96 -4.29 -10.30
CA ILE A 335 16.68 -3.82 -8.95
C ILE A 335 16.11 -4.94 -8.08
N SER A 336 16.51 -4.98 -6.80
CA SER A 336 15.89 -5.83 -5.79
C SER A 336 15.61 -5.08 -4.50
N MET A 337 14.64 -5.56 -3.72
CA MET A 337 14.27 -4.99 -2.42
C MET A 337 14.22 -6.07 -1.35
N LYS A 338 15.10 -5.98 -0.34
CA LYS A 338 15.25 -6.96 0.73
C LYS A 338 14.94 -6.36 2.10
N PRO A 339 14.05 -6.96 2.92
CA PRO A 339 13.97 -6.63 4.33
C PRO A 339 15.29 -6.96 5.05
N ALA A 340 15.84 -5.98 5.76
CA ALA A 340 17.14 -6.10 6.44
C ALA A 340 17.03 -6.73 7.83
N ASN A 341 15.89 -6.57 8.50
CA ASN A 341 15.68 -6.99 9.88
C ASN A 341 14.37 -7.78 10.10
N GLY A 342 13.57 -7.99 9.05
CA GLY A 342 12.37 -8.84 9.06
C GLY A 342 12.68 -10.34 9.07
N VAL A 343 11.69 -11.15 9.41
CA VAL A 343 11.83 -12.62 9.45
C VAL A 343 11.20 -13.24 8.21
N TRP A 344 12.04 -13.80 7.34
CA TRP A 344 11.58 -14.50 6.13
C TRP A 344 10.67 -15.68 6.48
N GLY A 345 9.54 -15.78 5.78
CA GLY A 345 8.53 -16.81 5.99
C GLY A 345 8.91 -18.22 5.55
N GLY A 346 10.08 -18.40 4.94
CA GLY A 346 10.50 -19.67 4.35
C GLY A 346 9.81 -19.99 3.03
N ARG A 347 10.15 -21.12 2.42
CA ARG A 347 9.59 -21.55 1.12
C ARG A 347 8.07 -21.75 1.12
N ALA A 348 7.48 -22.04 2.28
CA ALA A 348 6.03 -22.18 2.42
C ALA A 348 5.28 -20.83 2.45
N LYS A 349 5.99 -19.72 2.75
CA LYS A 349 5.45 -18.36 2.78
C LYS A 349 6.45 -17.38 2.15
N PRO A 350 6.80 -17.57 0.86
CA PRO A 350 7.94 -16.89 0.24
C PRO A 350 7.72 -15.37 0.11
N TYR A 351 6.46 -14.92 0.10
CA TYR A 351 6.07 -13.52 0.03
C TYR A 351 6.12 -12.79 1.37
N ARG A 352 6.31 -13.50 2.48
CA ARG A 352 6.50 -12.90 3.80
C ARG A 352 7.99 -12.60 4.03
N CYS A 353 8.32 -11.31 4.08
CA CYS A 353 9.67 -10.78 4.20
C CYS A 353 10.64 -11.38 3.16
N GLY A 354 10.14 -11.68 1.95
CA GLY A 354 10.95 -12.16 0.83
C GLY A 354 11.61 -11.04 0.04
N VAL A 355 12.32 -11.40 -1.03
CA VAL A 355 13.15 -10.48 -1.83
C VAL A 355 12.70 -10.43 -3.31
N PRO A 356 11.75 -9.55 -3.68
CA PRO A 356 11.44 -9.28 -5.09
C PRO A 356 12.68 -8.79 -5.85
N GLY A 357 12.79 -9.17 -7.13
CA GLY A 357 13.89 -8.76 -8.01
C GLY A 357 15.24 -9.40 -7.72
N ALA A 358 15.35 -10.31 -6.74
CA ALA A 358 16.59 -11.01 -6.43
C ALA A 358 17.08 -11.85 -7.63
N SER A 359 18.39 -11.82 -7.92
CA SER A 359 19.04 -12.65 -8.95
C SER A 359 19.18 -14.13 -8.55
N THR A 360 18.81 -14.48 -7.32
CA THR A 360 18.73 -15.87 -6.86
C THR A 360 17.41 -16.10 -6.15
N ASN A 361 17.04 -17.37 -6.00
CA ASN A 361 15.88 -17.78 -5.20
C ASN A 361 16.16 -17.73 -3.68
N THR A 362 17.26 -17.12 -3.24
CA THR A 362 17.58 -16.96 -1.82
C THR A 362 16.59 -15.99 -1.18
N GLN A 363 15.79 -16.48 -0.24
CA GLN A 363 14.70 -15.70 0.39
C GLN A 363 13.68 -15.15 -0.61
N SER A 364 13.51 -15.81 -1.76
CA SER A 364 12.58 -15.40 -2.81
C SER A 364 11.76 -16.59 -3.30
N SER A 365 10.60 -16.34 -3.90
CA SER A 365 9.79 -17.34 -4.60
C SER A 365 10.47 -17.84 -5.87
N ALA A 366 11.21 -16.97 -6.55
CA ALA A 366 11.97 -17.25 -7.78
C ALA A 366 13.14 -16.27 -7.95
N ALA A 367 14.08 -16.60 -8.84
CA ALA A 367 15.13 -15.67 -9.25
C ALA A 367 14.64 -14.78 -10.41
N CYS A 368 15.19 -13.58 -10.50
CA CYS A 368 15.09 -12.70 -11.66
C CYS A 368 16.39 -12.76 -12.46
N GLU A 369 16.30 -13.33 -13.64
CA GLU A 369 17.37 -13.45 -14.60
C GLU A 369 17.45 -12.15 -15.42
N TRP A 370 17.91 -11.07 -14.78
CA TRP A 370 17.93 -9.73 -15.37
C TRP A 370 18.73 -9.60 -16.67
N SER A 371 19.63 -10.54 -16.95
CA SER A 371 20.40 -10.62 -18.21
C SER A 371 19.70 -11.43 -19.31
N SER A 372 18.62 -12.13 -18.99
CA SER A 372 18.01 -13.16 -19.84
C SER A 372 16.62 -12.78 -20.35
N PHE A 373 16.25 -11.50 -20.26
CA PHE A 373 15.04 -10.98 -20.89
C PHE A 373 15.07 -11.28 -22.40
N ASN A 374 14.15 -12.14 -22.85
CA ASN A 374 14.08 -12.64 -24.21
C ASN A 374 12.72 -12.29 -24.85
N PRO A 375 12.52 -11.02 -25.25
CA PRO A 375 11.27 -10.61 -25.87
C PRO A 375 11.03 -11.32 -27.22
N PRO A 376 9.77 -11.58 -27.63
CA PRO A 376 9.44 -12.25 -28.89
C PRO A 376 10.04 -11.60 -30.14
N ASN A 377 10.27 -10.30 -30.08
CA ASN A 377 11.02 -9.56 -31.10
C ASN A 377 12.00 -8.59 -30.41
N SER A 378 13.28 -8.99 -30.34
CA SER A 378 14.32 -8.23 -29.67
C SER A 378 14.48 -6.81 -30.21
N LYS A 379 14.47 -6.61 -31.54
CA LYS A 379 14.60 -5.27 -32.13
C LYS A 379 13.41 -4.35 -31.81
N ALA A 380 12.20 -4.89 -31.75
CA ALA A 380 11.01 -4.08 -31.51
C ALA A 380 10.91 -3.63 -30.05
N TYR A 381 11.25 -4.52 -29.10
CA TYR A 381 11.17 -4.22 -27.66
C TYR A 381 12.44 -3.57 -27.09
N LEU A 382 13.60 -3.71 -27.73
CA LEU A 382 14.83 -3.09 -27.24
C LEU A 382 14.69 -1.57 -27.21
N TRP A 383 14.93 -0.97 -26.06
CA TRP A 383 15.02 0.47 -25.92
C TRP A 383 16.46 0.94 -26.16
N VAL A 384 16.61 1.89 -27.06
CA VAL A 384 17.90 2.53 -27.35
C VAL A 384 17.84 4.04 -27.12
N LYS A 385 18.98 4.61 -26.72
CA LYS A 385 19.17 6.05 -26.50
C LYS A 385 18.85 6.85 -27.76
N PHE A 386 18.05 7.90 -27.61
CA PHE A 386 17.70 8.79 -28.71
C PHE A 386 18.91 9.64 -29.12
N GLN A 387 19.05 9.83 -30.43
CA GLN A 387 20.00 10.77 -31.03
C GLN A 387 19.20 11.70 -31.93
N SER A 388 19.53 12.99 -31.96
CA SER A 388 18.82 13.98 -32.79
C SER A 388 18.86 13.65 -34.29
N SER A 389 19.82 12.84 -34.73
CA SER A 389 19.97 12.32 -36.08
C SER A 389 19.24 10.99 -36.33
N ALA A 390 18.45 10.49 -35.38
CA ALA A 390 17.79 9.19 -35.50
C ALA A 390 16.76 9.21 -36.64
N ILE A 391 16.88 8.25 -37.56
CA ILE A 391 16.00 8.09 -38.72
C ILE A 391 15.19 6.82 -38.53
N GLU A 392 13.86 6.93 -38.51
CA GLU A 392 12.98 5.77 -38.38
C GLU A 392 13.29 4.73 -39.46
N ASN A 393 13.40 3.47 -39.07
CA ASN A 393 13.72 2.33 -39.96
C ASN A 393 15.14 2.28 -40.52
N GLU A 394 16.09 3.08 -40.03
CA GLU A 394 17.49 3.01 -40.47
C GLU A 394 18.10 1.60 -40.34
N CYS A 395 17.75 0.86 -39.28
CA CYS A 395 18.26 -0.49 -39.03
C CYS A 395 17.21 -1.59 -39.18
N LEU A 396 16.12 -1.30 -39.90
CA LEU A 396 15.10 -2.30 -40.22
C LEU A 396 15.73 -3.46 -41.02
N ASN A 397 16.50 -3.11 -42.06
CA ASN A 397 17.15 -4.06 -42.98
C ASN A 397 18.68 -3.96 -42.97
N THR A 398 19.26 -3.16 -42.07
CA THR A 398 20.71 -2.98 -41.95
C THR A 398 21.15 -3.22 -40.51
N ASN A 399 22.45 -3.44 -40.32
CA ASN A 399 23.04 -3.57 -39.00
C ASN A 399 23.55 -2.20 -38.53
N CYS A 400 23.44 -1.95 -37.23
CA CYS A 400 24.07 -0.80 -36.62
C CYS A 400 25.59 -0.92 -36.63
N THR A 401 26.27 0.22 -36.69
CA THR A 401 27.74 0.29 -36.52
C THR A 401 28.16 -0.28 -35.16
N GLN A 402 29.43 -0.71 -35.04
CA GLN A 402 29.94 -1.36 -33.82
C GLN A 402 29.59 -0.59 -32.53
N GLY A 403 29.14 -1.34 -31.51
CA GLY A 403 28.76 -0.80 -30.20
C GLY A 403 27.34 -0.25 -30.10
N LYS A 404 26.57 -0.20 -31.19
CA LYS A 404 25.14 0.19 -31.20
C LYS A 404 24.23 -1.01 -31.45
N SER A 405 22.99 -0.89 -31.00
CA SER A 405 21.94 -1.88 -31.21
C SER A 405 20.76 -1.26 -31.95
N CYS A 406 20.01 -2.08 -32.67
CA CYS A 406 18.79 -1.66 -33.34
C CYS A 406 17.61 -1.80 -32.39
N GLY A 407 16.88 -0.70 -32.14
CA GLY A 407 15.79 -0.68 -31.18
C GLY A 407 14.75 0.40 -31.46
N ALA A 408 13.82 0.59 -30.53
CA ALA A 408 12.93 1.73 -30.48
C ALA A 408 13.49 2.81 -29.54
N SER A 409 13.30 4.08 -29.88
CA SER A 409 13.76 5.21 -29.08
C SER A 409 12.65 6.24 -28.89
N PHE A 410 12.78 7.09 -27.88
CA PHE A 410 11.81 8.15 -27.58
C PHE A 410 12.43 9.52 -27.87
N ASN A 411 11.80 10.30 -28.74
CA ASN A 411 12.26 11.66 -29.03
C ASN A 411 11.66 12.66 -28.01
N PRO A 412 12.45 13.21 -27.07
CA PRO A 412 11.95 14.19 -26.10
C PRO A 412 11.58 15.53 -26.74
N GLY A 413 12.08 15.86 -27.95
CA GLY A 413 11.93 17.16 -28.60
C GLY A 413 10.79 17.28 -29.62
N SER A 414 10.00 16.23 -29.89
CA SER A 414 8.97 16.24 -30.95
C SER A 414 7.62 15.69 -30.50
N GLY A 415 7.06 16.21 -29.40
CA GLY A 415 5.72 15.83 -28.95
C GLY A 415 5.58 14.38 -28.46
N GLY A 416 6.70 13.72 -28.10
CA GLY A 416 6.70 12.43 -27.42
C GLY A 416 6.49 11.20 -28.31
N LYS A 417 6.98 11.21 -29.55
CA LYS A 417 6.88 10.05 -30.46
C LYS A 417 7.95 9.01 -30.21
N VAL A 418 7.56 7.75 -30.33
CA VAL A 418 8.48 6.61 -30.33
C VAL A 418 8.94 6.36 -31.77
N VAL A 419 10.25 6.44 -32.00
CA VAL A 419 10.89 6.20 -33.29
C VAL A 419 11.39 4.76 -33.34
N LYS A 420 10.91 3.98 -34.31
CA LYS A 420 11.21 2.54 -34.44
C LYS A 420 12.48 2.30 -35.24
N ASN A 421 13.15 1.19 -34.93
CA ASN A 421 14.27 0.64 -35.72
C ASN A 421 15.38 1.67 -35.96
N VAL A 422 15.83 2.26 -34.86
CA VAL A 422 16.95 3.21 -34.82
C VAL A 422 18.16 2.60 -34.14
N CYS A 423 19.35 3.04 -34.56
CA CYS A 423 20.63 2.64 -34.03
C CYS A 423 21.05 3.52 -32.85
N GLY A 424 21.10 2.93 -31.67
CA GLY A 424 21.53 3.64 -30.47
C GLY A 424 22.19 2.73 -29.45
N GLN A 425 22.64 3.34 -28.36
CA GLN A 425 23.11 2.60 -27.19
C GLN A 425 21.91 1.90 -26.53
N ALA A 426 22.00 0.60 -26.27
CA ALA A 426 20.97 -0.12 -25.53
C ALA A 426 20.83 0.43 -24.10
N LEU A 427 19.59 0.73 -23.70
CA LEU A 427 19.24 1.26 -22.37
C LEU A 427 18.35 0.32 -21.57
N GLY A 428 17.68 -0.63 -22.22
CA GLY A 428 16.74 -1.53 -21.57
C GLY A 428 15.70 -2.09 -22.54
N PHE A 429 14.50 -2.36 -22.03
CA PHE A 429 13.37 -2.83 -22.84
C PHE A 429 12.10 -2.02 -22.59
N TRP A 430 11.37 -1.80 -23.66
CA TRP A 430 10.00 -1.34 -23.63
C TRP A 430 9.05 -2.45 -23.18
N THR A 431 7.91 -2.05 -22.63
CA THR A 431 6.71 -2.88 -22.50
C THR A 431 5.60 -2.29 -23.36
N ALA A 432 4.54 -3.06 -23.62
CA ALA A 432 3.37 -2.55 -24.33
C ALA A 432 2.73 -1.35 -23.60
N ASP A 433 2.68 -1.40 -22.27
CA ASP A 433 2.21 -0.28 -21.45
C ASP A 433 3.13 0.96 -21.61
N ALA A 434 4.45 0.79 -21.48
CA ALA A 434 5.39 1.89 -21.63
C ALA A 434 5.33 2.55 -23.02
N PHE A 435 5.15 1.76 -24.09
CA PHE A 435 4.93 2.31 -25.42
C PHE A 435 3.67 3.19 -25.46
N CYS A 436 2.54 2.68 -24.97
CA CYS A 436 1.27 3.38 -25.05
C CYS A 436 1.16 4.57 -24.09
N ALA A 437 1.84 4.52 -22.95
CA ALA A 437 1.96 5.64 -22.03
C ALA A 437 2.80 6.78 -22.61
N LYS A 438 3.84 6.46 -23.40
CA LYS A 438 4.70 7.47 -24.04
C LYS A 438 4.13 8.01 -25.34
N ASP A 439 3.60 7.14 -26.20
CA ASP A 439 3.05 7.50 -27.50
C ASP A 439 1.71 6.78 -27.72
N ALA A 440 0.62 7.51 -27.47
CA ALA A 440 -0.74 6.99 -27.60
C ALA A 440 -1.11 6.53 -29.02
N THR A 441 -0.32 6.89 -30.05
CA THR A 441 -0.52 6.43 -31.43
C THR A 441 0.51 5.40 -31.87
N PHE A 442 1.32 4.88 -30.95
CA PHE A 442 2.33 3.89 -31.29
C PHE A 442 1.68 2.63 -31.88
N GLN A 443 2.28 2.13 -32.95
CA GLN A 443 1.90 0.87 -33.57
C GLN A 443 3.11 0.14 -34.15
N ASP A 444 3.15 -1.17 -33.91
CA ASP A 444 4.13 -2.09 -34.46
C ASP A 444 3.51 -3.49 -34.64
N SER A 445 3.29 -3.89 -35.89
CA SER A 445 2.68 -5.17 -36.24
C SER A 445 3.55 -6.36 -35.89
N ARG A 446 4.87 -6.20 -35.74
CA ARG A 446 5.81 -7.29 -35.42
C ARG A 446 5.61 -7.83 -34.01
N ILE A 447 5.05 -7.00 -33.13
CA ILE A 447 4.77 -7.32 -31.72
C ILE A 447 3.28 -7.22 -31.39
N GLY A 448 2.44 -6.93 -32.39
CA GLY A 448 0.99 -6.82 -32.25
C GLY A 448 0.53 -5.73 -31.28
N VAL A 449 1.30 -4.64 -31.17
CA VAL A 449 0.96 -3.48 -30.34
C VAL A 449 0.40 -2.38 -31.24
N ASN A 450 -0.81 -1.92 -30.94
CA ASN A 450 -1.39 -0.71 -31.52
C ASN A 450 -2.20 0.03 -30.44
N CYS A 451 -1.61 1.06 -29.86
CA CYS A 451 -2.15 1.77 -28.70
C CYS A 451 -3.52 2.42 -28.96
N SER A 452 -3.81 2.74 -30.23
CA SER A 452 -5.06 3.35 -30.67
C SER A 452 -6.12 2.34 -31.16
N ALA A 453 -5.73 1.08 -31.41
CA ALA A 453 -6.65 0.07 -31.90
C ALA A 453 -7.74 -0.23 -30.87
N ARG A 454 -8.98 -0.32 -31.36
CA ARG A 454 -10.12 -0.78 -30.57
C ARG A 454 -10.03 -2.29 -30.32
N LEU A 455 -10.46 -2.71 -29.13
CA LEU A 455 -10.56 -4.12 -28.80
C LEU A 455 -11.69 -4.79 -29.59
N ALA A 456 -11.69 -6.12 -29.65
CA ALA A 456 -12.79 -6.86 -30.25
C ALA A 456 -14.04 -6.77 -29.35
N SER A 457 -15.22 -6.96 -29.95
CA SER A 457 -16.48 -7.10 -29.22
C SER A 457 -16.35 -8.15 -28.10
N PRO A 458 -16.91 -7.91 -26.89
CA PRO A 458 -17.82 -6.83 -26.50
C PRO A 458 -17.12 -5.54 -26.01
N ASP A 459 -15.79 -5.46 -26.06
CA ASP A 459 -15.02 -4.38 -25.44
C ASP A 459 -14.62 -3.26 -26.42
N SER A 460 -15.30 -3.15 -27.56
CA SER A 460 -14.91 -2.29 -28.68
C SER A 460 -14.88 -0.79 -28.37
N GLN A 461 -15.49 -0.38 -27.26
CA GLN A 461 -15.40 0.97 -26.70
C GLN A 461 -14.04 1.31 -26.08
N TYR A 462 -13.17 0.32 -25.84
CA TYR A 462 -11.85 0.52 -25.25
C TYR A 462 -10.72 0.32 -26.27
N THR A 463 -9.55 0.87 -25.97
CA THR A 463 -8.33 0.71 -26.80
C THR A 463 -7.35 -0.29 -26.17
N GLN A 464 -6.36 -0.75 -26.94
CA GLN A 464 -5.27 -1.56 -26.37
C GLN A 464 -4.51 -0.80 -25.28
N ALA A 465 -4.26 0.51 -25.45
CA ALA A 465 -3.59 1.32 -24.41
C ALA A 465 -4.34 1.29 -23.07
N GLN A 466 -5.67 1.36 -23.13
CA GLN A 466 -6.54 1.28 -21.95
C GLN A 466 -6.52 -0.09 -21.28
N LEU A 467 -6.36 -1.16 -22.08
CA LEU A 467 -6.21 -2.52 -21.58
C LEU A 467 -4.83 -2.76 -20.95
N TYR A 468 -3.74 -2.33 -21.58
CA TYR A 468 -2.38 -2.49 -21.07
C TYR A 468 -2.17 -1.75 -19.74
N GLY A 469 -2.64 -0.50 -19.68
CA GLY A 469 -2.54 0.30 -18.46
C GLY A 469 -3.66 0.06 -17.45
N CYS A 470 -4.58 -0.87 -17.74
CA CYS A 470 -5.72 -1.20 -16.87
C CYS A 470 -6.46 0.03 -16.30
N SER A 471 -6.70 1.05 -17.12
CA SER A 471 -6.89 2.42 -16.61
C SER A 471 -8.33 2.95 -16.65
N THR A 472 -9.25 2.29 -17.34
CA THR A 472 -10.61 2.82 -17.57
C THR A 472 -11.71 1.77 -17.55
N GLY A 473 -12.94 2.23 -17.28
CA GLY A 473 -14.15 1.42 -17.32
C GLY A 473 -14.02 0.11 -16.55
N ILE A 474 -14.32 -1.00 -17.23
CA ILE A 474 -14.25 -2.35 -16.66
C ILE A 474 -12.83 -2.79 -16.28
N PHE A 475 -11.80 -2.18 -16.86
CA PHE A 475 -10.40 -2.49 -16.56
C PHE A 475 -9.89 -1.79 -15.29
N LYS A 476 -10.72 -0.98 -14.61
CA LYS A 476 -10.35 -0.35 -13.33
C LYS A 476 -10.33 -1.31 -12.13
N ASN A 477 -10.81 -2.53 -12.32
CA ASN A 477 -10.95 -3.52 -11.25
C ASN A 477 -9.98 -4.69 -11.47
N SER A 478 -9.41 -5.24 -10.41
CA SER A 478 -8.56 -6.43 -10.48
C SER A 478 -9.40 -7.72 -10.53
N CYS A 479 -9.03 -8.64 -11.41
CA CYS A 479 -9.63 -9.98 -11.47
C CYS A 479 -9.25 -10.90 -10.29
N TYR A 480 -8.33 -10.46 -9.41
CA TYR A 480 -8.05 -11.15 -8.13
C TYR A 480 -8.98 -10.73 -6.99
N THR A 481 -9.76 -9.66 -7.12
CA THR A 481 -10.62 -9.18 -6.02
C THR A 481 -11.75 -10.17 -5.74
N THR A 482 -12.07 -10.42 -4.47
CA THR A 482 -13.26 -11.21 -4.11
C THR A 482 -14.52 -10.56 -4.69
N GLY A 483 -15.34 -11.34 -5.40
CA GLY A 483 -16.53 -10.83 -6.08
C GLY A 483 -16.24 -10.13 -7.42
N ALA A 484 -15.03 -10.28 -7.97
CA ALA A 484 -14.73 -9.81 -9.32
C ALA A 484 -15.74 -10.38 -10.33
N VAL A 485 -16.32 -9.50 -11.14
CA VAL A 485 -17.29 -9.88 -12.17
C VAL A 485 -16.54 -10.39 -13.39
N SER A 486 -16.80 -11.64 -13.76
CA SER A 486 -16.26 -12.27 -14.97
C SER A 486 -16.49 -11.40 -16.20
N GLY A 487 -15.43 -11.18 -16.99
CA GLY A 487 -15.45 -10.32 -18.17
C GLY A 487 -15.46 -8.82 -17.86
N SER A 488 -15.21 -8.40 -16.60
CA SER A 488 -15.22 -6.98 -16.21
C SER A 488 -14.11 -6.63 -15.21
N CYS A 489 -12.89 -7.03 -15.54
CA CYS A 489 -11.71 -6.74 -14.74
C CYS A 489 -10.44 -6.79 -15.62
N CYS A 490 -9.36 -6.19 -15.13
CA CYS A 490 -8.04 -6.30 -15.73
C CYS A 490 -7.20 -7.34 -14.98
N GLY A 491 -6.34 -8.02 -15.72
CA GLY A 491 -5.30 -8.85 -15.13
C GLY A 491 -5.77 -10.23 -14.70
N CYS A 492 -4.98 -10.80 -13.82
CA CYS A 492 -5.04 -12.17 -13.32
C CYS A 492 -4.45 -13.21 -14.24
N VAL A 493 -3.40 -13.90 -13.79
CA VAL A 493 -2.84 -15.07 -14.48
C VAL A 493 -2.39 -16.07 -13.45
N ASP A 494 -2.83 -17.31 -13.63
CA ASP A 494 -2.24 -18.44 -12.92
C ASP A 494 -0.95 -18.82 -13.63
N TRP A 495 0.12 -18.04 -13.43
CA TRP A 495 1.39 -18.15 -14.16
C TRP A 495 1.99 -19.56 -14.14
N ASN A 496 1.79 -20.31 -13.04
CA ASN A 496 2.22 -21.69 -12.90
C ASN A 496 1.59 -22.62 -13.96
N THR A 497 0.38 -22.30 -14.46
CA THR A 497 -0.30 -23.08 -15.50
C THR A 497 0.27 -22.82 -16.90
N LEU A 498 1.03 -21.73 -17.06
CA LEU A 498 1.74 -21.37 -18.29
C LEU A 498 3.20 -21.84 -18.30
N GLY A 499 3.62 -22.62 -17.29
CA GLY A 499 5.00 -23.10 -17.16
C GLY A 499 5.98 -22.07 -16.60
N ILE A 500 5.51 -20.88 -16.23
CA ILE A 500 6.35 -19.86 -15.59
C ILE A 500 6.58 -20.24 -14.13
N ASN A 501 7.83 -20.13 -13.69
CA ASN A 501 8.28 -20.55 -12.36
C ASN A 501 7.78 -19.60 -11.26
N VAL A 502 6.54 -19.79 -10.83
CA VAL A 502 5.96 -19.21 -9.61
C VAL A 502 5.44 -20.33 -8.71
N PRO A 503 5.41 -20.12 -7.37
CA PRO A 503 4.69 -21.01 -6.47
C PRO A 503 3.23 -21.18 -6.92
N ALA A 504 2.76 -22.42 -6.97
CA ALA A 504 1.35 -22.72 -7.28
C ALA A 504 0.42 -22.40 -6.09
N PRO A 505 -0.90 -22.31 -6.31
CA PRO A 505 -1.88 -22.26 -5.24
C PRO A 505 -1.71 -23.42 -4.22
N PRO A 506 -1.96 -23.19 -2.92
CA PRO A 506 -2.54 -21.97 -2.33
C PRO A 506 -1.51 -20.89 -1.95
N ILE A 507 -0.24 -21.02 -2.35
CA ILE A 507 0.80 -20.03 -2.00
C ILE A 507 0.57 -18.72 -2.77
N THR A 508 0.24 -18.82 -4.05
CA THR A 508 -0.28 -17.71 -4.85
C THR A 508 -1.79 -17.82 -4.95
N GLN A 509 -2.47 -16.68 -4.90
CA GLN A 509 -3.91 -16.64 -5.07
C GLN A 509 -4.27 -16.98 -6.53
N SER A 510 -5.23 -17.88 -6.74
CA SER A 510 -5.81 -18.12 -8.05
C SER A 510 -6.75 -17.00 -8.49
N CYS A 511 -7.01 -16.93 -9.79
CA CYS A 511 -8.02 -16.01 -10.32
C CYS A 511 -9.41 -16.21 -9.70
N ASN A 512 -10.01 -15.11 -9.23
CA ASN A 512 -11.38 -15.09 -8.70
C ASN A 512 -12.42 -14.83 -9.79
N GLY A 513 -12.09 -14.02 -10.81
CA GLY A 513 -12.95 -13.74 -11.97
C GLY A 513 -12.42 -14.37 -13.25
N ILE A 514 -13.31 -14.60 -14.23
CA ILE A 514 -12.91 -14.96 -15.60
C ILE A 514 -12.46 -13.69 -16.32
N LYS A 515 -11.28 -13.74 -16.95
CA LYS A 515 -10.71 -12.61 -17.71
C LYS A 515 -11.53 -12.32 -18.97
N THR A 516 -11.43 -11.10 -19.53
CA THR A 516 -11.94 -10.87 -20.88
C THR A 516 -11.09 -11.65 -21.89
N GLU A 517 -11.72 -12.11 -22.98
CA GLU A 517 -11.00 -12.74 -24.09
C GLU A 517 -9.92 -11.80 -24.67
N ASN A 518 -10.24 -10.50 -24.73
CA ASN A 518 -9.29 -9.46 -25.12
C ASN A 518 -8.06 -9.42 -24.21
N TRP A 519 -8.22 -9.60 -22.89
CA TRP A 519 -7.07 -9.61 -21.99
C TRP A 519 -6.13 -10.79 -22.28
N VAL A 520 -6.69 -11.99 -22.47
CA VAL A 520 -5.94 -13.23 -22.75
C VAL A 520 -5.23 -13.16 -24.11
N THR A 521 -5.88 -12.61 -25.12
CA THR A 521 -5.35 -12.61 -26.50
C THR A 521 -4.46 -11.39 -26.80
N VAL A 522 -4.76 -10.23 -26.21
CA VAL A 522 -4.06 -8.98 -26.50
C VAL A 522 -2.99 -8.67 -25.45
N SER A 523 -3.29 -8.80 -24.15
CA SER A 523 -2.40 -8.37 -23.06
C SER A 523 -1.44 -9.47 -22.61
N GLN A 524 -1.96 -10.63 -22.20
CA GLN A 524 -1.18 -11.72 -21.62
C GLN A 524 0.11 -12.07 -22.39
N PRO A 525 0.09 -12.26 -23.74
CA PRO A 525 1.28 -12.71 -24.47
C PRO A 525 2.41 -11.67 -24.48
N LYS A 526 2.12 -10.40 -24.16
CA LYS A 526 3.10 -9.31 -24.12
C LYS A 526 3.80 -9.24 -22.77
N LEU A 527 3.30 -9.99 -21.79
CA LEU A 527 3.73 -10.02 -20.41
C LEU A 527 4.52 -11.29 -20.07
N GLU A 528 4.25 -12.41 -20.76
CA GLU A 528 4.83 -13.72 -20.47
C GLU A 528 6.36 -13.71 -20.46
N TRP A 529 7.02 -13.10 -21.44
CA TRP A 529 8.49 -13.03 -21.48
C TRP A 529 9.10 -12.17 -20.38
N LEU A 530 8.39 -11.14 -19.91
CA LEU A 530 8.81 -10.32 -18.77
C LEU A 530 8.73 -11.14 -17.49
N LYS A 531 7.59 -11.84 -17.34
CA LYS A 531 7.31 -12.65 -16.16
C LYS A 531 8.23 -13.86 -16.08
N ASP A 532 8.51 -14.51 -17.19
CA ASP A 532 9.44 -15.64 -17.25
C ASP A 532 10.86 -15.23 -16.84
N ALA A 533 11.33 -14.05 -17.28
CA ALA A 533 12.64 -13.54 -16.89
C ALA A 533 12.70 -13.10 -15.41
N CYS A 534 11.59 -12.65 -14.84
CA CYS A 534 11.53 -12.16 -13.46
C CYS A 534 10.19 -12.48 -12.79
N SER A 535 10.02 -13.75 -12.37
CA SER A 535 8.73 -14.30 -11.94
C SER A 535 8.15 -13.70 -10.66
N ASN A 536 8.93 -12.93 -9.90
CA ASN A 536 8.46 -12.25 -8.69
C ASN A 536 8.28 -10.73 -8.86
N ALA A 537 8.36 -10.22 -10.09
CA ALA A 537 8.07 -8.83 -10.41
C ALA A 537 6.67 -8.64 -11.01
N TYR A 538 6.11 -7.46 -10.77
CA TYR A 538 4.90 -7.00 -11.46
C TYR A 538 5.20 -6.68 -12.91
N VAL A 539 4.33 -7.16 -13.80
CA VAL A 539 4.43 -6.92 -15.24
C VAL A 539 3.18 -6.23 -15.81
N TYR A 540 2.09 -6.14 -15.03
CA TYR A 540 0.90 -5.34 -15.33
C TYR A 540 0.32 -4.72 -14.03
N PRO A 541 -0.53 -3.66 -14.12
CA PRO A 541 -1.15 -3.04 -12.94
C PRO A 541 -2.10 -3.98 -12.16
N TYR A 542 -2.27 -3.72 -10.86
CA TYR A 542 -3.03 -4.52 -9.87
C TYR A 542 -2.34 -5.78 -9.35
N ASP A 543 -2.78 -6.21 -8.17
CA ASP A 543 -2.27 -7.30 -7.32
C ASP A 543 -2.08 -8.66 -8.02
N ASP A 544 -0.97 -8.81 -8.76
CA ASP A 544 -0.39 -10.11 -9.07
C ASP A 544 0.12 -10.75 -7.77
N ALA A 545 -0.62 -11.74 -7.27
CA ALA A 545 -0.31 -12.44 -6.03
C ALA A 545 1.04 -13.18 -6.04
N SER A 546 1.73 -13.26 -7.18
CA SER A 546 3.09 -13.76 -7.28
C SER A 546 4.19 -12.68 -7.17
N SER A 547 3.81 -11.41 -6.97
CA SER A 547 4.72 -10.26 -7.00
C SER A 547 4.59 -9.31 -5.80
N THR A 548 3.54 -9.44 -4.99
CA THR A 548 3.36 -8.63 -3.78
C THR A 548 4.04 -9.29 -2.59
N PHE A 549 4.92 -8.56 -1.90
CA PHE A 549 5.54 -9.02 -0.67
C PHE A 549 5.06 -8.20 0.52
N THR A 550 5.04 -8.83 1.69
CA THR A 550 4.68 -8.17 2.94
C THR A 550 5.74 -8.40 4.00
N CYS A 551 6.04 -7.39 4.83
CA CYS A 551 6.97 -7.57 5.94
C CYS A 551 6.64 -6.69 7.14
N GLN A 552 6.93 -7.19 8.33
CA GLN A 552 6.75 -6.46 9.57
C GLN A 552 7.81 -6.86 10.59
N LYS A 553 8.23 -5.86 11.37
CA LYS A 553 8.98 -6.03 12.59
C LYS A 553 8.53 -4.97 13.58
N LEU A 554 7.71 -5.38 14.54
CA LEU A 554 7.20 -4.49 15.57
C LEU A 554 8.27 -4.19 16.62
N ASN A 555 8.33 -2.95 17.07
CA ASN A 555 9.09 -2.55 18.24
C ASN A 555 8.26 -2.74 19.54
N SER A 556 8.80 -2.30 20.69
CA SER A 556 8.10 -2.37 21.99
C SER A 556 6.84 -1.50 22.09
N GLN A 557 6.59 -0.62 21.12
CA GLN A 557 5.42 0.24 21.02
C GLN A 557 4.42 -0.25 19.96
N ASP A 558 4.60 -1.50 19.48
CA ASP A 558 3.84 -2.08 18.38
C ASP A 558 3.89 -1.25 17.09
N ILE A 559 5.01 -0.55 16.84
CA ILE A 559 5.24 0.19 15.60
C ILE A 559 6.13 -0.62 14.67
N ASN A 560 5.72 -0.70 13.40
CA ASN A 560 6.47 -1.42 12.38
C ASN A 560 7.76 -0.65 12.02
N GLN A 561 8.91 -1.33 12.14
CA GLN A 561 10.28 -0.80 11.95
C GLN A 561 11.10 -1.67 11.00
N VAL A 562 10.50 -2.20 9.94
CA VAL A 562 11.28 -2.92 8.92
C VAL A 562 12.24 -1.96 8.24
N ASN A 563 13.52 -2.31 8.27
CA ASN A 563 14.56 -1.67 7.48
C ASN A 563 14.69 -2.43 6.16
N TYR A 564 15.14 -1.76 5.10
CA TYR A 564 15.27 -2.36 3.78
C TYR A 564 16.65 -2.12 3.17
N VAL A 565 17.09 -3.06 2.35
CA VAL A 565 18.24 -2.92 1.45
C VAL A 565 17.71 -3.00 0.02
N ILE A 566 17.95 -1.94 -0.76
CA ILE A 566 17.60 -1.89 -2.18
C ILE A 566 18.90 -1.96 -2.97
N SER A 567 19.02 -2.93 -3.86
CA SER A 567 20.25 -3.17 -4.62
C SER A 567 20.01 -2.96 -6.11
N PHE A 568 20.85 -2.13 -6.72
CA PHE A 568 20.94 -2.00 -8.17
C PHE A 568 21.95 -3.01 -8.73
N CYS A 569 21.59 -3.70 -9.81
CA CYS A 569 22.33 -4.85 -10.35
C CYS A 569 22.60 -5.92 -9.28
N PRO A 570 21.54 -6.46 -8.61
CA PRO A 570 21.71 -7.40 -7.52
C PRO A 570 22.61 -8.57 -7.94
N GLN A 571 23.64 -8.84 -7.13
CA GLN A 571 24.58 -9.92 -7.39
C GLN A 571 23.97 -11.26 -6.97
N THR A 572 24.33 -12.31 -7.70
CA THR A 572 23.98 -13.70 -7.38
C THR A 572 24.58 -14.16 -6.07
#